data_AF-A0A917N0W6-F1
#
_entry.id   AF-A0A917N0W6-F1
#
_cell.length_a   1.000
_cell.length_b   1.000
_cell.length_c   1.000
_cell.angle_alpha   90.00
_cell.angle_beta   90.00
_cell.angle_gamma   90.00
#
_symmetry.space_group_name_H-M   'P 1'
#
loop_
_entity.id
_entity.type
_entity.pdbx_description
1 polymer ?
#
loop_
_entity_poly.entity_id
_entity_poly.type
_entity_poly.pdbx_seq_one_letter_code
_entity_poly.pdbx_strand_id
1 'polypeptide(L)'
;MFDQILNMVKEQMGSHPQASQVIPAEHADAIHHEIAGAVENGVKSQAASPGGIGSMLSSLAGASSGSPVANAITGGLMGTLTSKFNLPPAATGAIAAAIPGILQKFAHKTNDPNDHSLTADSILGSLGGGGNALGGALGGLF
;
A
#
# COMPACT_ATOMS: atom_id res chain seq x y z
N MET A 1 1.01 -10.83 1.35
CA MET A 1 1.10 -9.48 0.75
C MET A 1 1.27 -8.42 1.82
N PHE A 2 0.28 -8.22 2.70
CA PHE A 2 0.33 -7.23 3.78
C PHE A 2 1.65 -7.20 4.56
N ASP A 3 2.13 -8.34 5.03
CA ASP A 3 3.37 -8.45 5.83
C ASP A 3 4.60 -7.89 5.09
N GLN A 4 4.67 -8.11 3.77
CA GLN A 4 5.73 -7.55 2.93
C GLN A 4 5.64 -6.03 2.82
N ILE A 5 4.42 -5.49 2.71
CA ILE A 5 4.17 -4.05 2.73
C ILE A 5 4.59 -3.47 4.08
N LEU A 6 4.20 -4.13 5.18
CA LEU A 6 4.57 -3.74 6.53
C LEU A 6 6.10 -3.68 6.68
N ASN A 7 6.82 -4.68 6.17
CA ASN A 7 8.28 -4.68 6.18
C ASN A 7 8.85 -3.49 5.39
N MET A 8 8.33 -3.21 4.20
CA MET A 8 8.77 -2.05 3.41
C MET A 8 8.51 -0.72 4.12
N VAL A 9 7.36 -0.59 4.79
CA VAL A 9 7.05 0.58 5.63
C VAL A 9 8.07 0.69 6.75
N LYS A 10 8.31 -0.37 7.50
CA LYS A 10 9.29 -0.39 8.60
C LYS A 10 10.69 -0.02 8.11
N GLU A 11 11.11 -0.53 6.96
CA GLU A 11 12.37 -0.16 6.31
C GLU A 11 12.40 1.33 5.94
N GLN A 12 11.37 1.85 5.28
CA GLN A 12 11.32 3.26 4.85
C GLN A 12 11.25 4.24 6.02
N MET A 13 10.52 3.89 7.07
CA MET A 13 10.37 4.70 8.28
C MET A 13 11.62 4.63 9.16
N GLY A 14 12.25 3.46 9.27
CA GLY A 14 13.52 3.28 9.97
C GLY A 14 14.70 3.96 9.24
N SER A 15 14.63 4.07 7.91
CA SER A 15 15.62 4.80 7.11
C SER A 15 15.49 6.33 7.21
N HIS A 16 14.35 6.84 7.68
CA HIS A 16 14.09 8.26 7.87
C HIS A 16 14.07 8.64 9.36
N PRO A 17 15.19 9.14 9.91
CA PRO A 17 15.25 9.54 11.32
C PRO A 17 14.22 10.64 11.65
N GLN A 18 13.90 11.51 10.69
CA GLN A 18 12.87 12.54 10.85
C GLN A 18 11.47 11.94 11.06
N ALA A 19 11.15 10.86 10.35
CA ALA A 19 9.86 10.17 10.48
C ALA A 19 9.79 9.37 11.79
N SER A 20 10.91 8.76 12.20
CA SER A 20 11.03 8.07 13.48
C SER A 20 10.98 9.03 14.68
N GLN A 21 11.44 10.28 14.54
CA GLN A 21 11.41 11.29 15.62
C GLN A 21 10.02 11.88 15.87
N VAL A 22 9.17 11.94 14.84
CA VAL A 22 7.81 12.50 14.93
C VAL A 22 6.75 11.44 15.25
N ILE A 23 7.13 10.16 15.17
CA ILE A 23 6.25 9.03 15.50
C ILE A 23 6.54 8.57 16.92
N PRO A 24 5.54 8.56 17.81
CA PRO A 24 5.71 8.01 19.15
C PRO A 24 5.99 6.51 19.06
N ALA A 25 7.11 6.07 19.66
CA ALA A 25 7.55 4.67 19.63
C ALA A 25 6.48 3.70 20.16
N GLU A 26 5.65 4.12 21.12
CA GLU A 26 4.54 3.33 21.66
C GLU A 26 3.46 3.01 20.61
N HIS A 27 3.29 3.86 19.60
CA HIS A 27 2.31 3.64 18.53
C HIS A 27 2.96 3.32 17.19
N ALA A 28 4.30 3.28 17.11
CA ALA A 28 5.02 3.10 15.85
C ALA A 28 4.58 1.83 15.11
N ASP A 29 4.44 0.71 15.82
CA ASP A 29 4.02 -0.56 15.21
C ASP A 29 2.58 -0.49 14.66
N ALA A 30 1.67 0.12 15.42
CA ALA A 30 0.28 0.33 15.00
C ALA A 30 0.17 1.31 13.82
N ILE A 31 0.99 2.36 13.81
CA ILE A 31 1.08 3.33 12.70
C ILE A 31 1.63 2.64 11.46
N HIS A 32 2.69 1.84 11.56
CA HIS A 32 3.20 1.05 10.44
C HIS A 32 2.14 0.10 9.87
N HIS A 33 1.33 -0.51 10.75
CA HIS A 33 0.19 -1.33 10.34
C HIS A 33 -0.87 -0.55 9.55
N GLU A 34 -1.27 0.63 10.01
CA GLU A 34 -2.24 1.47 9.29
C GLU A 34 -1.67 1.95 7.95
N ILE A 35 -0.38 2.33 7.90
CA ILE A 35 0.30 2.70 6.65
C ILE A 35 0.27 1.52 5.67
N ALA A 36 0.66 0.33 6.13
CA ALA A 36 0.66 -0.87 5.32
C ALA A 36 -0.75 -1.22 4.81
N GLY A 37 -1.77 -1.05 5.66
CA GLY A 37 -3.17 -1.25 5.30
C GLY A 37 -3.66 -0.26 4.26
N ALA A 38 -3.31 1.02 4.39
CA ALA A 38 -3.68 2.04 3.41
C ALA A 38 -3.02 1.79 2.05
N VAL A 39 -1.72 1.43 2.04
CA VAL A 39 -1.00 1.08 0.82
C VAL A 39 -1.60 -0.16 0.18
N GLU A 40 -1.88 -1.21 0.96
CA GLU A 40 -2.51 -2.44 0.46
C GLU A 40 -3.87 -2.14 -0.17
N ASN A 41 -4.73 -1.37 0.51
CA ASN A 41 -6.05 -1.01 0.00
C ASN A 41 -5.94 -0.15 -1.27
N GLY A 42 -5.03 0.81 -1.33
CA GLY A 42 -4.80 1.62 -2.53
C GLY A 42 -4.32 0.79 -3.72
N VAL A 43 -3.38 -0.12 -3.47
CA VAL A 43 -2.89 -1.09 -4.47
C VAL A 43 -4.02 -1.99 -4.96
N LYS A 44 -4.80 -2.59 -4.04
CA LYS A 44 -5.93 -3.46 -4.38
C LYS A 44 -6.99 -2.72 -5.19
N SER A 45 -7.33 -1.50 -4.80
CA SER A 45 -8.27 -0.63 -5.52
C SER A 45 -7.80 -0.35 -6.94
N GLN A 46 -6.51 -0.06 -7.10
CA GLN A 46 -5.91 0.19 -8.40
C GLN A 46 -5.81 -1.09 -9.25
N ALA A 47 -5.52 -2.24 -8.63
CA ALA A 47 -5.47 -3.54 -9.31
C ALA A 47 -6.86 -4.03 -9.75
N ALA A 48 -7.92 -3.64 -9.03
CA ALA A 48 -9.31 -3.88 -9.41
C ALA A 48 -9.81 -2.91 -10.51
N SER A 49 -9.04 -1.88 -10.86
CA SER A 49 -9.40 -0.94 -11.93
C SER A 49 -9.33 -1.62 -13.32
N PRO A 50 -10.06 -1.12 -14.33
CA PRO A 50 -10.19 -1.75 -15.67
C PRO A 50 -8.90 -1.92 -16.51
N GLY A 51 -7.70 -1.75 -15.92
CA GLY A 51 -6.41 -2.08 -16.53
C GLY A 51 -5.65 -3.21 -15.80
N GLY A 52 -6.25 -3.79 -14.76
CA GLY A 52 -5.67 -4.89 -13.98
C GLY A 52 -4.33 -4.54 -13.31
N ILE A 53 -3.55 -5.57 -13.03
CA ILE A 53 -2.28 -5.44 -12.30
C ILE A 53 -1.22 -4.71 -13.13
N GLY A 54 -1.21 -4.86 -14.46
CA GLY A 54 -0.23 -4.19 -15.32
C GLY A 54 -0.36 -2.66 -15.29
N SER A 55 -1.58 -2.13 -15.42
CA SER A 55 -1.82 -0.69 -15.30
C SER A 55 -1.59 -0.18 -13.89
N MET A 56 -1.95 -0.98 -12.87
CA MET A 56 -1.65 -0.68 -11.49
C MET A 56 -0.13 -0.56 -11.26
N LEU A 57 0.66 -1.50 -11.75
CA LEU A 57 2.11 -1.50 -11.62
C LEU A 57 2.76 -0.31 -12.32
N SER A 58 2.28 0.02 -13.52
CA SER A 58 2.74 1.22 -14.25
C SER A 58 2.39 2.50 -13.49
N SER A 59 1.19 2.59 -12.91
CA SER A 59 0.78 3.75 -12.11
C SER A 59 1.61 3.90 -10.85
N LEU A 60 2.04 2.77 -10.28
CA LEU A 60 2.78 2.69 -9.04
C LEU A 60 4.28 2.94 -9.24
N ALA A 61 4.85 2.41 -10.32
CA ALA A 61 6.23 2.70 -10.72
C ALA A 61 6.41 4.20 -11.04
N GLY A 62 5.39 4.81 -11.64
CA GLY A 62 5.29 6.26 -11.85
C GLY A 62 4.72 7.05 -10.66
N ALA A 63 4.53 6.43 -9.49
CA ALA A 63 3.97 7.12 -8.33
C ALA A 63 5.02 8.06 -7.71
N SER A 64 4.96 9.32 -8.12
CA SER A 64 5.68 10.43 -7.50
C SER A 64 4.88 11.07 -6.37
N SER A 65 5.53 11.88 -5.53
CA SER A 65 4.86 12.79 -4.59
C SER A 65 3.84 13.66 -5.33
N GLY A 66 2.54 13.38 -5.13
CA GLY A 66 1.43 14.06 -5.82
C GLY A 66 0.68 13.24 -6.87
N SER A 67 1.07 11.98 -7.12
CA SER A 67 0.31 11.06 -7.98
C SER A 67 -1.09 10.80 -7.40
N PRO A 68 -2.15 10.62 -8.22
CA PRO A 68 -3.51 10.37 -7.73
C PRO A 68 -3.60 9.15 -6.80
N VAL A 69 -2.82 8.09 -7.07
CA VAL A 69 -2.76 6.90 -6.20
C VAL A 69 -2.11 7.22 -4.85
N ALA A 70 -1.01 7.99 -4.86
CA ALA A 70 -0.35 8.41 -3.63
C ALA A 70 -1.27 9.33 -2.81
N ASN A 71 -1.96 10.29 -3.44
CA ASN A 71 -2.90 11.18 -2.79
C ASN A 71 -4.13 10.46 -2.23
N ALA A 72 -4.66 9.46 -2.95
CA ALA A 72 -5.79 8.66 -2.47
C ALA A 72 -5.41 7.86 -1.20
N ILE A 73 -4.22 7.24 -1.22
CA ILE A 73 -3.69 6.49 -0.08
C ILE A 73 -3.43 7.43 1.10
N THR A 74 -2.71 8.54 0.87
CA THR A 74 -2.36 9.49 1.93
C THR A 74 -3.59 10.18 2.52
N GLY A 75 -4.61 10.52 1.71
CA GLY A 75 -5.83 11.15 2.20
C GLY A 75 -6.58 10.29 3.23
N GLY A 76 -6.80 9.00 2.91
CA GLY A 76 -7.45 8.07 3.84
C GLY A 76 -6.60 7.74 5.07
N LEU A 77 -5.29 7.58 4.85
CA LEU A 77 -4.33 7.30 5.91
C LEU A 77 -4.21 8.48 6.89
N MET A 78 -4.08 9.71 6.41
CA MET A 78 -3.97 10.91 7.26
C MET A 78 -5.19 11.07 8.16
N GLY A 79 -6.40 10.86 7.63
CA GLY A 79 -7.62 10.87 8.44
C GLY A 79 -7.56 9.83 9.56
N THR A 80 -7.16 8.61 9.22
CA THR A 80 -7.07 7.51 10.19
C THR A 80 -6.00 7.76 11.25
N LEU A 81 -4.81 8.20 10.85
CA LEU A 81 -3.70 8.47 11.75
C LEU A 81 -3.97 9.64 12.70
N THR A 82 -4.60 10.70 12.16
CA THR A 82 -4.98 11.87 12.95
C THR A 82 -6.08 11.51 13.94
N SER A 83 -7.12 10.77 13.50
CA SER A 83 -8.23 10.39 14.39
C SER A 83 -7.89 9.29 15.40
N LYS A 84 -7.08 8.29 15.03
CA LYS A 84 -6.72 7.17 15.93
C LYS A 84 -5.58 7.49 16.88
N PHE A 85 -4.53 8.13 16.39
CA PHE A 85 -3.29 8.33 17.13
C PHE A 85 -3.04 9.80 17.48
N ASN A 86 -3.93 10.70 17.09
CA ASN A 86 -3.81 12.14 17.32
C ASN A 86 -2.44 12.69 16.86
N LEU A 87 -1.94 12.17 15.73
CA LEU A 87 -0.64 12.54 15.20
C LEU A 87 -0.61 13.99 14.73
N PRO A 88 0.51 14.71 14.95
CA PRO A 88 0.67 16.06 14.45
C PRO A 88 0.80 16.06 12.92
N PRO A 89 0.47 17.19 12.25
CA PRO A 89 0.59 17.32 10.81
C PRO A 89 2.02 17.12 10.28
N ALA A 90 3.03 17.36 11.12
CA ALA A 90 4.43 17.06 10.79
C ALA A 90 4.67 15.55 10.64
N ALA A 91 4.07 14.72 11.51
CA ALA A 91 4.20 13.28 11.46
C ALA A 91 3.44 12.69 10.27
N THR A 92 2.19 13.09 10.09
CA THR A 92 1.40 12.65 8.93
C THR A 92 2.07 13.11 7.62
N GLY A 93 2.62 14.33 7.57
CA GLY A 93 3.38 14.83 6.42
C GLY A 93 4.62 13.99 6.10
N ALA A 94 5.40 13.60 7.11
CA ALA A 94 6.56 12.73 6.92
C ALA A 94 6.16 11.34 6.40
N ILE A 95 5.08 10.76 6.93
CA ILE A 95 4.52 9.49 6.47
C ILE A 95 4.06 9.62 5.01
N ALA A 96 3.32 10.68 4.68
CA ALA A 96 2.85 10.91 3.32
C ALA A 96 3.99 11.09 2.32
N ALA A 97 5.11 11.69 2.74
CA ALA A 97 6.32 11.80 1.93
C ALA A 97 7.03 10.44 1.72
N ALA A 98 6.87 9.49 2.64
CA ALA A 98 7.43 8.15 2.52
C ALA A 98 6.58 7.21 1.63
N ILE A 99 5.26 7.47 1.50
CA ILE A 99 4.35 6.65 0.69
C ILE A 99 4.86 6.43 -0.75
N PRO A 100 5.22 7.47 -1.53
CA PRO A 100 5.75 7.27 -2.87
C PRO A 100 6.94 6.30 -2.93
N GLY A 101 7.87 6.39 -1.98
CA GLY A 101 9.02 5.47 -1.90
C GLY A 101 8.61 4.02 -1.64
N ILE A 102 7.63 3.81 -0.74
CA ILE A 102 7.06 2.49 -0.46
C ILE A 102 6.37 1.92 -1.71
N LEU A 103 5.57 2.74 -2.38
CA LEU A 103 4.86 2.40 -3.61
C LEU A 103 5.83 2.02 -4.74
N GLN A 104 6.87 2.81 -4.97
CA GLN A 104 7.90 2.50 -5.97
C GLN A 104 8.64 1.20 -5.65
N LYS A 105 9.01 0.97 -4.38
CA LYS A 105 9.60 -0.31 -3.94
C LYS A 105 8.67 -1.49 -4.16
N PHE A 106 7.39 -1.32 -3.86
CA PHE A 106 6.37 -2.34 -4.10
C PHE A 106 6.26 -2.67 -5.59
N ALA A 107 6.23 -1.65 -6.46
CA ALA A 107 6.18 -1.85 -7.91
C ALA A 107 7.43 -2.58 -8.41
N HIS A 108 8.59 -2.19 -7.90
CA HIS A 108 9.86 -2.82 -8.25
C HIS A 108 9.87 -4.30 -7.85
N LYS A 109 9.52 -4.63 -6.60
CA LYS A 109 9.43 -6.02 -6.12
C LYS A 109 8.42 -6.85 -6.92
N THR A 110 7.26 -6.28 -7.22
CA THR A 110 6.22 -6.96 -8.00
C THR A 110 6.66 -7.28 -9.43
N ASN A 111 7.56 -6.47 -9.99
CA ASN A 111 8.15 -6.67 -11.30
C ASN A 111 9.49 -7.43 -11.27
N ASP A 112 9.98 -7.79 -10.08
CA ASP A 112 11.29 -8.41 -9.93
C ASP A 112 11.18 -9.93 -10.12
N PRO A 113 11.85 -10.52 -11.11
CA PRO A 113 11.76 -11.95 -11.37
C PRO A 113 12.47 -12.81 -10.31
N ASN A 114 13.25 -12.22 -9.40
CA ASN A 114 13.96 -12.91 -8.31
C ASN A 114 13.22 -12.76 -6.97
N ASP A 115 12.24 -11.86 -6.84
CA ASP A 115 11.45 -11.65 -5.63
C ASP A 115 10.06 -12.31 -5.75
N HIS A 116 9.93 -13.52 -5.18
CA HIS A 116 8.67 -14.26 -5.18
C HIS A 116 7.69 -13.83 -4.07
N SER A 117 8.07 -12.84 -3.25
CA SER A 117 7.30 -12.46 -2.05
C SER A 117 6.09 -11.58 -2.39
N LEU A 118 6.24 -10.76 -3.43
CA LEU A 118 5.22 -9.89 -3.99
C LEU A 118 5.26 -10.08 -5.49
N THR A 119 4.28 -10.78 -6.04
CA THR A 119 4.13 -10.99 -7.48
C THR A 119 2.73 -10.60 -7.91
N ALA A 120 2.54 -10.31 -9.20
CA ALA A 120 1.22 -10.07 -9.77
C ALA A 120 0.24 -11.19 -9.43
N ASP A 121 0.70 -12.44 -9.46
CA ASP A 121 -0.10 -13.62 -9.10
C ASP A 121 -0.52 -13.59 -7.63
N SER A 122 0.38 -13.25 -6.70
CA SER A 122 0.06 -13.12 -5.27
C SER A 122 -0.95 -12.00 -4.98
N ILE A 123 -0.89 -10.90 -5.74
CA ILE A 123 -1.82 -9.77 -5.63
C ILE A 123 -3.18 -10.20 -6.19
N LEU A 124 -3.19 -10.86 -7.35
CA LEU A 124 -4.40 -11.39 -7.96
C LEU A 124 -5.06 -12.43 -7.05
N GLY A 125 -4.28 -13.32 -6.44
CA GLY A 125 -4.73 -14.27 -5.44
C GLY A 125 -5.30 -13.59 -4.20
N SER A 126 -4.74 -12.46 -3.77
CA SER A 126 -5.27 -11.67 -2.65
C SER A 126 -6.59 -10.93 -2.98
N LEU A 127 -6.82 -10.63 -4.25
CA LEU A 127 -8.05 -9.99 -4.75
C LEU A 127 -9.13 -11.04 -5.05
N GLY A 128 -8.76 -12.13 -5.71
CA GLY A 128 -9.62 -13.24 -6.09
C GLY A 128 -9.98 -14.18 -4.93
N GLY A 129 -9.15 -14.24 -3.88
CA GLY A 129 -9.43 -14.97 -2.64
C GLY A 129 -10.53 -14.34 -1.78
N GLY A 130 -11.01 -13.15 -2.15
CA GLY A 130 -12.06 -12.41 -1.44
C GLY A 130 -13.49 -12.63 -1.95
N GLY A 131 -13.71 -13.43 -3.00
CA GLY A 131 -15.07 -13.72 -3.41
C GLY A 131 -15.17 -14.61 -4.64
N ASN A 132 -15.89 -15.71 -4.47
CA ASN A 132 -17.03 -16.24 -5.24
C ASN A 132 -17.68 -15.39 -6.39
N ALA A 133 -17.10 -14.29 -6.86
CA ALA A 133 -17.68 -13.38 -7.84
C ALA A 133 -17.35 -13.72 -9.32
N LEU A 134 -16.27 -14.45 -9.60
CA LEU A 134 -15.97 -14.88 -10.98
C LEU A 134 -16.33 -16.35 -11.27
N GLY A 135 -16.45 -17.20 -10.25
CA GLY A 135 -16.77 -18.62 -10.41
C GLY A 135 -18.27 -18.95 -10.42
N GLY A 136 -19.11 -18.12 -9.78
CA GLY A 136 -20.56 -18.36 -9.67
C GLY A 136 -21.38 -17.91 -10.88
N ALA A 137 -20.91 -16.90 -11.63
CA ALA A 137 -21.67 -16.33 -12.76
C ALA A 137 -21.58 -17.15 -14.06
N LEU A 138 -20.66 -18.11 -14.15
CA LEU A 138 -20.46 -18.96 -15.34
C LEU A 138 -20.97 -20.40 -15.16
N GLY A 139 -21.36 -20.79 -13.94
CA GLY A 139 -21.88 -22.14 -13.63
C GLY A 139 -23.39 -22.32 -13.78
N GLY A 140 -24.14 -21.25 -14.14
CA GLY A 140 -25.60 -21.27 -14.25
C GLY A 140 -26.16 -21.48 -15.67
N LEU A 141 -25.33 -21.90 -16.63
CA LEU A 141 -25.70 -22.09 -18.04
C LEU A 141 -25.66 -23.55 -18.52
N PHE A 142 -25.68 -24.52 -17.60
CA PHE A 142 -25.86 -25.94 -17.90
C PHE A 142 -26.96 -26.55 -17.02
#